data_AF-A0A955WJD0-F1
#
_entry.id   AF-A0A955WJD0-F1
#
_cell.length_a   1.000
_cell.length_b   1.000
_cell.length_c   1.000
_cell.angle_alpha   90.00
_cell.angle_beta   90.00
_cell.angle_gamma   90.00
#
_symmetry.space_group_name_H-M   'P 1'
#
loop_
_entity.id
_entity.type
_entity.pdbx_description
1 polymer ?
#
loop_
_entity_poly.entity_id
_entity_poly.type
_entity_poly.pdbx_seq_one_letter_code
_entity_poly.pdbx_strand_id
1 'polypeptide(L)'
;MPAAPGVLTATVLSLDADFDPAVSIRDVCALSDTERACNEDDAEAPEPRRAARTSVSLDGRAAQVVVIVDGHDGEAAGAYRLTLEWRAM
;
A
#
# COMPACT_ATOMS: atom_id res chain seq x y z
N MET A 1 12.72 -18.41 -5.31
CA MET A 1 13.73 -18.14 -4.27
C MET A 1 13.08 -17.21 -3.25
N PRO A 2 13.22 -17.43 -1.94
CA PRO A 2 12.75 -16.46 -0.95
C PRO A 2 13.39 -15.09 -1.22
N ALA A 3 12.63 -14.01 -1.10
CA ALA A 3 13.19 -12.66 -1.19
C ALA A 3 14.24 -12.47 -0.08
N ALA A 4 15.23 -11.61 -0.30
CA ALA A 4 16.08 -11.18 0.81
C ALA A 4 15.20 -10.53 1.90
N PRO A 5 15.60 -10.55 3.18
CA PRO A 5 14.93 -9.74 4.19
C PRO A 5 15.02 -8.26 3.83
N GLY A 6 13.96 -7.50 4.11
CA GLY A 6 13.92 -6.07 3.82
C GLY A 6 12.58 -5.44 4.15
N VAL A 7 12.47 -4.15 3.84
CA VAL A 7 11.25 -3.38 4.03
C VAL A 7 10.68 -3.03 2.67
N LEU A 8 9.43 -3.42 2.43
CA LEU A 8 8.62 -2.94 1.32
C LEU A 8 7.85 -1.70 1.79
N THR A 9 7.95 -0.61 1.05
CA THR A 9 7.10 0.58 1.22
C THR A 9 6.24 0.75 -0.02
N ALA A 10 4.94 0.89 0.20
CA ALA A 10 3.97 1.23 -0.83
C ALA A 10 3.48 2.66 -0.59
N THR A 11 3.58 3.50 -1.62
CA THR A 11 3.04 4.85 -1.62
C THR A 11 2.07 4.98 -2.78
N VAL A 12 0.85 5.40 -2.49
CA VAL A 12 -0.19 5.72 -3.45
C VAL A 12 -0.38 7.23 -3.45
N LEU A 13 -0.36 7.84 -4.63
CA LEU A 13 -0.73 9.24 -4.83
C LEU A 13 -1.91 9.27 -5.80
N SER A 14 -3.02 9.87 -5.36
CA SER A 14 -4.16 10.15 -6.21
C SER A 14 -3.79 11.18 -7.27
N LEU A 15 -4.20 10.93 -8.52
CA LEU A 15 -4.06 11.87 -9.63
C LEU A 15 -5.37 12.61 -9.91
N ASP A 16 -6.47 12.15 -9.31
CA ASP A 16 -7.80 12.74 -9.42
C ASP A 16 -8.22 13.38 -8.11
N ALA A 17 -8.83 14.55 -8.19
CA ALA A 17 -9.12 15.38 -7.02
C ALA A 17 -10.06 14.72 -5.99
N ASP A 18 -10.90 13.80 -6.47
CA ASP A 18 -12.00 13.17 -5.73
C ASP A 18 -11.70 11.72 -5.30
N PHE A 19 -10.53 11.19 -5.67
CA PHE A 19 -10.11 9.85 -5.25
C PHE A 19 -9.26 9.94 -3.99
N ASP A 20 -9.79 9.40 -2.88
CA ASP A 20 -9.15 9.31 -1.56
C ASP A 20 -8.61 7.87 -1.37
N PRO A 21 -7.30 7.63 -1.63
CA PRO A 21 -6.78 6.28 -1.75
C PRO A 21 -6.54 5.60 -0.41
N ALA A 22 -6.87 4.32 -0.31
CA ALA A 22 -6.37 3.42 0.73
C ALA A 22 -5.36 2.43 0.14
N VAL A 23 -4.31 2.10 0.90
CA VAL A 23 -3.34 1.07 0.56
C VAL A 23 -3.24 0.02 1.66
N SER A 24 -3.30 -1.26 1.26
CA SER A 24 -3.13 -2.41 2.15
C SER A 24 -2.10 -3.37 1.58
N ILE A 25 -1.27 -3.96 2.44
CA ILE A 25 -0.33 -5.02 2.09
C ILE A 25 -0.77 -6.31 2.80
N ARG A 26 -1.02 -7.36 2.02
CA ARG A 26 -1.50 -8.67 2.48
C ARG A 26 -0.62 -9.82 2.00
N ASP A 27 -0.61 -10.94 2.71
CA ASP A 27 0.05 -12.15 2.19
C ASP A 27 -0.81 -12.87 1.14
N VAL A 28 -2.14 -12.85 1.30
CA VAL A 28 -3.10 -13.52 0.42
C VAL A 28 -4.24 -12.56 0.05
N CYS A 29 -4.49 -12.36 -1.24
CA CYS A 29 -5.51 -11.40 -1.73
C CYS A 29 -6.92 -11.69 -1.19
N ALA A 30 -7.33 -12.97 -1.18
CA ALA A 30 -8.69 -13.39 -0.85
C ALA A 30 -9.02 -13.37 0.66
N LEU A 31 -8.03 -13.12 1.53
CA LEU A 31 -8.15 -13.26 2.97
C LEU A 31 -7.77 -11.94 3.67
N SER A 32 -8.77 -11.25 4.24
CA SER A 32 -8.57 -9.96 4.92
C SER A 32 -7.77 -10.07 6.23
N ASP A 33 -7.76 -11.24 6.86
CA ASP A 33 -7.00 -11.52 8.08
C ASP A 33 -5.49 -11.70 7.85
N THR A 34 -5.04 -11.61 6.59
CA THR A 34 -3.62 -11.64 6.22
C THR A 34 -3.02 -10.25 6.02
N GLU A 35 -3.75 -9.19 6.40
CA GLU A 35 -3.27 -7.82 6.35
C GLU A 35 -2.10 -7.59 7.31
N ARG A 36 -1.00 -7.07 6.76
CA ARG A 36 0.23 -6.77 7.49
C ARG A 36 0.36 -5.29 7.80
N ALA A 37 -0.12 -4.44 6.90
CA ALA A 37 -0.08 -3.00 7.05
C ALA A 37 -1.17 -2.38 6.17
N CYS A 38 -1.83 -1.34 6.68
CA CYS A 38 -2.78 -0.53 5.94
C CYS A 38 -2.55 0.95 6.23
N ASN A 39 -2.93 1.82 5.29
CA ASN A 39 -3.04 3.25 5.51
C ASN A 39 -3.99 3.86 4.47
N GLU A 40 -4.77 4.87 4.86
CA GLU A 40 -5.67 5.60 3.97
C GLU A 40 -5.38 7.11 3.90
N ASP A 41 -4.49 7.64 4.76
CA ASP A 41 -4.07 9.03 4.74
C ASP A 41 -2.56 9.14 5.02
N ASP A 42 -1.80 9.84 4.19
CA ASP A 42 -0.40 10.16 4.46
C ASP A 42 -0.30 11.55 5.09
N ALA A 43 -0.35 11.61 6.43
CA ALA A 43 -0.28 12.86 7.19
C ALA A 43 1.00 13.69 6.92
N GLU A 44 2.05 13.07 6.37
CA GLU A 44 3.31 13.73 6.01
C GLU A 44 3.29 14.25 4.56
N ALA A 45 2.29 13.90 3.76
CA ALA A 45 2.15 14.38 2.39
C ALA A 45 1.58 15.82 2.34
N PRO A 46 1.89 16.60 1.30
CA PRO A 46 1.34 17.95 1.12
C PRO A 46 -0.21 17.98 1.06
N GLU A 47 -0.82 16.91 0.57
CA GLU A 47 -2.27 16.70 0.56
C GLU A 47 -2.59 15.33 1.16
N PRO A 48 -2.80 15.23 2.49
CA PRO A 48 -2.90 13.95 3.18
C PRO A 48 -3.98 13.01 2.64
N ARG A 49 -5.17 13.54 2.32
CA ARG A 49 -6.30 12.79 1.73
C ARG A 49 -6.13 12.38 0.27
N ARG A 50 -5.02 12.77 -0.35
CA ARG A 50 -4.70 12.38 -1.74
C ARG A 50 -3.53 11.43 -1.78
N ALA A 51 -3.02 10.99 -0.64
CA ALA A 51 -1.87 10.12 -0.57
C ALA A 51 -2.08 9.08 0.52
N ALA A 52 -1.62 7.86 0.27
CA ALA A 52 -1.56 6.82 1.28
C ALA A 52 -0.20 6.15 1.25
N ARG A 53 0.36 5.90 2.43
CA ARG A 53 1.70 5.33 2.56
C ARG A 53 1.78 4.32 3.67
N THR A 54 2.26 3.12 3.37
CA THR A 54 2.46 2.08 4.37
C THR A 54 3.71 1.25 4.08
N SER A 55 4.24 0.61 5.11
CA SER A 55 5.46 -0.20 5.02
C SER A 55 5.32 -1.48 5.81
N VAL A 56 5.91 -2.56 5.30
CA VAL A 56 6.00 -3.86 5.99
C VAL A 56 7.42 -4.39 5.93
N SER A 57 7.89 -4.93 7.06
CA SER A 57 9.12 -5.71 7.12
C SER A 57 8.84 -7.15 6.69
N LEU A 58 9.53 -7.62 5.66
CA LEU A 58 9.49 -9.00 5.22
C LEU A 58 10.82 -9.66 5.62
N ASP A 59 10.74 -10.77 6.33
CA ASP A 59 11.89 -11.55 6.79
C ASP A 59 12.48 -12.47 5.69
N GLY A 60 12.03 -12.28 4.45
CA GLY A 60 12.36 -13.12 3.30
C GLY A 60 11.57 -14.43 3.23
N ARG A 61 10.79 -14.81 4.26
CA ARG A 61 9.96 -16.02 4.22
C ARG A 61 8.66 -15.81 3.44
N ALA A 62 8.17 -14.57 3.38
CA ALA A 62 7.07 -14.21 2.50
C ALA A 62 7.52 -14.37 1.03
N ALA A 63 6.95 -15.35 0.33
CA ALA A 63 7.24 -15.60 -1.08
C ALA A 63 6.60 -14.54 -2.00
N GLN A 64 5.51 -13.92 -1.54
CA GLN A 64 4.77 -12.89 -2.25
C GLN A 64 4.00 -12.03 -1.25
N VAL A 65 3.71 -10.79 -1.64
CA VAL A 65 2.72 -9.95 -0.99
C VAL A 65 1.80 -9.37 -2.06
N VAL A 66 0.60 -9.01 -1.66
CA VAL A 66 -0.42 -8.37 -2.47
C VAL A 66 -0.58 -6.96 -1.97
N VAL A 67 -0.37 -5.97 -2.85
CA VAL A 67 -0.66 -4.57 -2.57
C VAL A 67 -2.04 -4.27 -3.14
N ILE A 68 -2.96 -3.88 -2.28
CA ILE A 68 -4.33 -3.50 -2.65
C ILE A 68 -4.39 -1.98 -2.57
N VAL A 69 -4.83 -1.36 -3.66
CA VAL A 69 -5.18 0.06 -3.71
C VAL A 69 -6.68 0.13 -3.87
N ASP A 70 -7.35 0.82 -2.96
CA ASP A 70 -8.79 1.04 -2.97
C ASP A 70 -9.08 2.53 -2.74
N GLY A 71 -10.34 2.94 -2.76
CA GLY A 71 -10.75 4.26 -2.28
C GLY A 71 -11.50 4.18 -0.96
N HIS A 72 -11.45 5.25 -0.17
CA HIS A 72 -12.13 5.32 1.14
C HIS A 72 -13.66 5.14 1.03
N ASP A 73 -14.26 5.68 -0.03
CA ASP A 73 -15.70 5.58 -0.30
C ASP A 73 -16.02 4.46 -1.31
N GLY A 74 -17.18 3.81 -1.16
CA GLY A 74 -17.58 2.66 -1.99
C GLY A 74 -17.83 2.95 -3.49
N GLU A 75 -17.80 4.22 -3.90
CA GLU A 75 -17.87 4.67 -5.30
C GLU A 75 -16.58 5.35 -5.77
N ALA A 76 -15.54 5.36 -4.95
CA ALA A 76 -14.30 6.02 -5.24
C ALA A 76 -13.62 5.37 -6.46
N ALA A 77 -13.49 6.16 -7.52
CA ALA A 77 -12.81 5.78 -8.75
C ALA A 77 -11.93 6.93 -9.19
N GLY A 78 -10.71 6.60 -9.63
CA GLY A 78 -9.79 7.60 -10.12
C GLY A 78 -8.47 7.00 -10.58
N ALA A 79 -7.68 7.82 -11.27
CA ALA A 79 -6.31 7.53 -11.60
C ALA A 79 -5.43 7.73 -10.37
N TYR A 80 -4.48 6.82 -10.19
CA TYR A 80 -3.50 6.90 -9.12
C TYR A 80 -2.12 6.51 -9.64
N ARG A 81 -1.09 6.90 -8.89
CA ARG A 81 0.27 6.41 -9.04
C ARG A 81 0.63 5.56 -7.83
N LEU A 82 0.96 4.30 -8.08
CA LEU A 82 1.56 3.41 -7.09
C LEU A 82 3.07 3.39 -7.28
N THR A 83 3.81 3.68 -6.21
CA THR A 83 5.25 3.51 -6.12
C THR A 83 5.56 2.42 -5.09
N LEU A 84 6.37 1.44 -5.49
CA LEU A 84 6.86 0.38 -4.62
C LEU A 84 8.37 0.52 -4.44
N GLU A 85 8.81 0.65 -3.20
CA GLU A 85 10.22 0.73 -2.84
C GLU A 85 10.61 -0.46 -1.97
N TRP A 86 11.63 -1.20 -2.41
CA TRP A 86 12.23 -2.26 -1.62
C TRP A 86 13.58 -1.78 -1.06
N ARG A 87 13.74 -1.87 0.26
CA ARG A 87 15.02 -1.62 0.93
C ARG A 87 15.47 -2.91 1.61
N ALA A 88 16.53 -3.51 1.07
CA ALA A 88 17.16 -4.67 1.69
C ALA A 88 17.70 -4.30 3.08
N MET A 89 17.61 -5.24 4.02
CA MET A 89 18.27 -5.15 5.33
C MET A 89 19.71 -5.65 5.27
#